data_AF-A0A9E5WMC1-F1
#
_entry.id   AF-A0A9E5WMC1-F1
#
_cell.length_a   1.000
_cell.length_b   1.000
_cell.length_c   1.000
_cell.angle_alpha   90.00
_cell.angle_beta   90.00
_cell.angle_gamma   90.00
#
_symmetry.space_group_name_H-M   'P 1'
#
loop_
_entity.id
_entity.type
_entity.pdbx_description
1 polymer ?
#
loop_
_entity_poly.entity_id
_entity_poly.type
_entity_poly.pdbx_seq_one_letter_code
_entity_poly.pdbx_strand_id
1 'polypeptide(L)'
;MNRKLWDDPRIAHLAAVLDVPRPAIIGAVWRVWWLRDEYGVEDVIPQATPCALDILVEVPGFTNEMIAVGLLTKTEDGIRVELWD
;
A
#
# COMPACT_ATOMS: atom_id res chain seq x y z
N MET A 1 10.76 0.06 -12.03
CA MET A 1 10.37 1.26 -11.25
C MET A 1 9.25 1.97 -12.01
N ASN A 2 7.99 1.84 -11.57
CA ASN A 2 6.87 2.43 -12.29
C ASN A 2 6.92 3.96 -12.11
N ARG A 3 7.20 4.71 -13.19
CA ARG A 3 7.31 6.18 -13.18
C ARG A 3 6.06 6.84 -12.58
N LYS A 4 4.92 6.14 -12.67
CA LYS A 4 3.61 6.52 -12.12
C LYS A 4 3.65 6.83 -10.62
N LEU A 5 4.48 6.18 -9.80
CA LEU A 5 4.52 6.40 -8.35
C LEU A 5 4.87 7.83 -7.92
N TRP A 6 5.92 8.36 -8.53
CA TRP A 6 6.42 9.69 -8.23
C TRP A 6 5.48 10.79 -8.71
N ASP A 7 4.58 10.46 -9.64
CA ASP A 7 3.62 11.38 -10.25
C ASP A 7 2.18 11.14 -9.75
N ASP A 8 1.92 10.04 -9.03
CA ASP A 8 0.58 9.71 -8.54
C ASP A 8 0.16 10.67 -7.40
N PRO A 9 -0.95 11.40 -7.54
CA PRO A 9 -1.42 12.34 -6.53
C PRO A 9 -1.80 11.66 -5.21
N ARG A 10 -2.23 10.39 -5.25
CA ARG A 10 -2.54 9.61 -4.04
C ARG A 10 -1.30 9.42 -3.18
N ILE A 11 -0.12 9.26 -3.79
CA ILE A 11 1.16 9.14 -3.07
C ILE A 11 1.53 10.46 -2.37
N ALA A 12 1.29 11.60 -3.02
CA ALA A 12 1.49 12.91 -2.40
C ALA A 12 0.51 13.14 -1.23
N HIS A 13 -0.75 12.71 -1.40
CA HIS A 13 -1.77 12.73 -0.36
C HIS A 13 -1.37 11.87 0.85
N LEU A 14 -0.92 10.63 0.63
CA LEU A 14 -0.42 9.74 1.69
C LEU A 14 0.72 10.40 2.49
N ALA A 15 1.70 10.97 1.79
CA ALA A 15 2.84 11.65 2.43
C ALA A 15 2.39 12.83 3.30
N ALA A 16 1.41 13.60 2.84
CA ALA A 16 0.87 14.75 3.56
C ALA A 16 0.05 14.33 4.80
N VAL A 17 -0.86 13.35 4.66
CA VAL A 17 -1.76 12.93 5.74
C VAL A 17 -1.01 12.17 6.83
N LEU A 18 -0.03 11.34 6.46
CA LEU A 18 0.73 10.53 7.40
C LEU A 18 1.93 11.27 8.00
N ASP A 19 2.22 12.49 7.54
CA ASP A 19 3.41 13.27 7.92
C ASP A 19 4.72 12.48 7.71
N VAL A 20 4.82 11.79 6.58
CA VAL A 20 5.95 10.94 6.22
C VAL A 20 6.57 11.44 4.91
N PRO A 21 7.92 11.52 4.81
CA PRO A 21 8.56 11.92 3.57
C PRO A 21 8.13 11.06 2.38
N ARG A 22 7.82 11.70 1.25
CA ARG A 22 7.35 11.04 0.03
C ARG A 22 8.21 9.84 -0.41
N PRO A 23 9.55 9.87 -0.35
CA PRO A 23 10.37 8.69 -0.67
C PRO A 23 10.09 7.48 0.23
N ALA A 24 9.80 7.69 1.51
CA ALA A 24 9.47 6.62 2.44
C ALA A 24 8.08 6.02 2.14
N ILE A 25 7.08 6.85 1.80
CA ILE A 25 5.77 6.37 1.32
C ILE A 25 5.94 5.54 0.04
N ILE A 26 6.75 6.00 -0.91
CA ILE A 26 7.00 5.24 -2.15
C ILE A 26 7.63 3.87 -1.84
N GLY A 27 8.58 3.82 -0.91
CA GLY A 27 9.17 2.56 -0.44
C GLY A 27 8.15 1.65 0.23
N ALA A 28 7.29 2.20 1.10
CA ALA A 28 6.23 1.48 1.77
C ALA A 28 5.23 0.87 0.77
N VAL A 29 4.79 1.65 -0.22
CA VAL A 29 3.86 1.11 -1.22
C VAL A 29 4.53 0.06 -2.08
N TRP A 30 5.78 0.30 -2.50
CA TRP A 30 6.55 -0.72 -3.22
C TRP A 30 6.71 -2.01 -2.41
N ARG A 31 6.86 -1.91 -1.08
CA ARG A 31 6.97 -3.08 -0.20
C ARG A 31 5.69 -3.90 -0.16
N VAL A 32 4.52 -3.26 -0.08
CA VAL A 32 3.21 -3.95 -0.13
C VAL A 32 3.00 -4.63 -1.48
N TRP A 33 3.38 -3.96 -2.56
CA TRP A 33 3.32 -4.52 -3.91
C TRP A 33 4.20 -5.74 -4.08
N TRP A 34 5.45 -5.65 -3.63
CA TRP A 34 6.35 -6.79 -3.65
C TRP A 34 5.78 -7.96 -2.84
N LEU A 35 5.14 -7.69 -1.69
CA LEU A 35 4.50 -8.73 -0.89
C LEU A 35 3.35 -9.42 -1.66
N ARG A 36 2.58 -8.66 -2.43
CA ARG A 36 1.54 -9.20 -3.32
C ARG A 36 2.12 -10.03 -4.47
N ASP A 37 3.22 -9.60 -5.07
CA ASP A 37 3.86 -10.38 -6.14
C ASP A 37 4.42 -11.72 -5.62
N GLU A 38 4.94 -11.74 -4.39
CA GLU A 38 5.55 -12.93 -3.80
C GLU A 38 4.54 -13.90 -3.19
N TYR A 39 3.51 -13.39 -2.50
CA TYR A 39 2.58 -14.21 -1.70
C TYR A 39 1.11 -14.06 -2.11
N GLY A 40 0.82 -13.21 -3.10
CA GLY A 40 -0.55 -12.92 -3.50
C GLY A 40 -1.19 -14.09 -4.25
N VAL A 41 -2.48 -14.27 -4.03
CA VAL A 41 -3.36 -15.15 -4.80
C VAL A 41 -4.46 -14.27 -5.38
N GLU A 42 -4.57 -14.20 -6.71
CA GLU A 42 -5.54 -13.33 -7.40
C GLU A 42 -5.50 -11.86 -6.90
N ASP A 43 -4.29 -11.30 -6.80
CA ASP A 43 -4.02 -9.94 -6.30
C ASP A 43 -4.35 -9.69 -4.81
N VAL A 44 -4.77 -10.73 -4.07
CA VAL A 44 -5.02 -10.67 -2.62
C VAL A 44 -3.80 -11.19 -1.87
N ILE A 45 -3.28 -10.40 -0.93
CA ILE A 45 -2.32 -10.85 0.07
C ILE A 45 -3.12 -11.57 1.17
N PRO A 46 -3.07 -12.91 1.25
CA PRO A 46 -3.94 -13.66 2.16
C PRO A 46 -3.60 -13.38 3.61
N GLN A 47 -4.62 -13.33 4.48
CA GLN A 47 -4.50 -13.09 5.92
C GLN A 47 -3.85 -11.76 6.31
N ALA A 48 -3.49 -10.90 5.34
CA ALA A 48 -3.00 -9.58 5.61
C ALA A 48 -4.09 -8.76 6.32
N THR A 49 -3.65 -7.97 7.29
CA THR A 49 -4.50 -7.00 7.98
C THR A 49 -3.86 -5.63 7.89
N PRO A 50 -4.63 -4.54 8.04
CA PRO A 50 -4.05 -3.19 8.05
C PRO A 50 -2.92 -3.02 9.05
N CYS A 51 -3.08 -3.57 10.26
CA CYS A 51 -2.06 -3.52 11.30
C CYS A 51 -0.78 -4.29 10.89
N ALA A 52 -0.93 -5.49 10.30
CA ALA A 52 0.22 -6.28 9.86
C ALA A 52 1.02 -5.58 8.76
N LEU A 53 0.33 -4.93 7.82
CA LEU A 53 0.97 -4.18 6.74
C LEU A 53 1.61 -2.88 7.25
N ASP A 54 0.98 -2.16 8.18
CA ASP A 54 1.58 -0.97 8.82
C ASP A 54 2.88 -1.33 9.57
N ILE A 55 2.90 -2.46 10.29
CA ILE A 55 4.10 -2.97 10.95
C ILE A 55 5.19 -3.32 9.92
N LEU A 56 4.81 -3.96 8.81
CA LEU A 56 5.75 -4.36 7.76
C LEU A 56 6.49 -3.16 7.14
N VAL A 57 5.80 -2.03 6.98
CA VAL A 57 6.37 -0.83 6.36
C VAL A 57 6.82 0.23 7.37
N GLU A 58 6.60 -0.02 8.66
CA GLU A 58 6.92 0.90 9.77
C GLU A 58 6.22 2.27 9.66
N VAL A 59 5.01 2.30 9.10
CA VAL A 59 4.20 3.53 8.95
C VAL A 59 2.79 3.29 9.52
N PRO A 60 2.51 3.75 10.76
CA PRO A 60 1.18 3.62 11.35
C PRO A 60 0.10 4.35 10.53
N GLY A 61 -1.04 3.69 10.30
CA GLY A 61 -2.17 4.24 9.57
C GLY A 61 -2.05 4.16 8.05
N PHE A 62 -0.90 3.73 7.53
CA PHE A 62 -0.61 3.68 6.11
C PHE A 62 -1.61 2.85 5.31
N THR A 63 -1.91 1.64 5.77
CA THR A 63 -2.75 0.70 5.03
C THR A 63 -4.20 1.18 4.98
N ASN A 64 -4.71 1.75 6.08
CA ASN A 64 -6.05 2.32 6.10
C ASN A 64 -6.16 3.51 5.15
N GLU A 65 -5.13 4.35 5.10
CA GLU A 65 -5.12 5.47 4.16
C GLU A 65 -5.00 5.00 2.70
N MET A 66 -4.19 3.97 2.43
CA MET A 66 -4.14 3.31 1.12
C MET A 66 -5.52 2.77 0.69
N ILE A 67 -6.28 2.20 1.63
CA ILE A 67 -7.66 1.78 1.37
C ILE A 67 -8.53 2.99 1.06
N ALA A 68 -8.42 4.06 1.85
CA ALA A 68 -9.21 5.28 1.66
C ALA A 68 -8.98 5.93 0.28
N VAL A 69 -7.75 5.91 -0.25
CA VAL A 69 -7.42 6.42 -1.58
C VAL A 69 -7.61 5.40 -2.71
N GLY A 70 -8.20 4.24 -2.42
CA GLY A 70 -8.50 3.20 -3.40
C GLY A 70 -7.27 2.53 -4.01
N LEU A 71 -6.15 2.49 -3.28
CA LEU A 71 -4.95 1.73 -3.67
C LEU A 71 -5.01 0.28 -3.18
N LEU A 72 -5.78 0.04 -2.11
CA LEU A 72 -6.02 -1.28 -1.55
C LEU A 72 -7.51 -1.46 -1.30
N THR A 73 -7.96 -2.70 -1.28
CA THR A 73 -9.31 -3.07 -0.82
C THR A 73 -9.19 -4.11 0.28
N LYS A 74 -9.84 -3.88 1.42
CA LYS A 74 -9.96 -4.90 2.46
C LYS A 74 -11.00 -5.93 2.05
N THR A 75 -10.63 -7.20 2.07
CA THR A 75 -11.53 -8.33 1.80
C THR A 75 -11.68 -9.19 3.05
N GLU A 76 -12.56 -10.19 3.01
CA GLU A 76 -12.67 -11.18 4.09
C GLU A 76 -11.39 -12.03 4.21
N ASP A 77 -10.75 -12.32 3.07
CA ASP A 77 -9.57 -13.19 2.99
C ASP A 77 -8.23 -12.47 3.18
N GLY A 78 -8.21 -11.14 3.24
CA GLY A 78 -6.99 -10.36 3.42
C GLY A 78 -7.05 -8.96 2.82
N ILE A 79 -5.98 -8.55 2.14
CA ILE A 79 -5.86 -7.23 1.50
C ILE A 79 -5.60 -7.42 0.01
N ARG A 80 -6.52 -6.91 -0.81
CA ARG A 80 -6.35 -6.83 -2.27
C ARG A 80 -5.54 -5.60 -2.63
N VAL A 81 -4.55 -5.78 -3.49
CA VAL A 81 -3.82 -4.67 -4.11
C VAL A 81 -4.47 -4.35 -5.43
N GLU A 82 -5.05 -3.16 -5.55
CA GLU A 82 -5.63 -2.71 -6.81
C GLU A 82 -4.51 -2.56 -7.85
N LEU A 83 -4.68 -3.21 -9.01
CA LEU A 83 -3.68 -3.26 -10.08
C LEU A 83 -3.23 -1.84 -10.44
N TRP A 84 -1.92 -1.63 -10.52
CA TRP A 84 -1.38 -0.48 -11.24
C TRP A 84 -0.86 -1.00 -12.57
N ASP A 85 -1.65 -0.80 -13.62
CA ASP A 85 -1.14 -0.80 -14.98
C ASP A 85 -0.01 0.22 -15.14
#